data_AF-A0AAD8AM44-F1
#
_entry.id   AF-A0AAD8AM44-F1
#
_cell.length_a   1.000
_cell.length_b   1.000
_cell.length_c   1.000
_cell.angle_alpha   90.00
_cell.angle_beta   90.00
_cell.angle_gamma   90.00
#
_symmetry.space_group_name_H-M   'P 1'
#
loop_
_entity.id
_entity.type
_entity.pdbx_description
1 polymer ?
#
loop_
_entity_poly.entity_id
_entity_poly.type
_entity_poly.pdbx_seq_one_letter_code
_entity_poly.pdbx_strand_id
1 'polypeptide(L)' 'MRKINGEEYKEYSLKTMWNITAEMIQEKYFNEHQLDFNPFVDQEFNDARQARNANRKILQNMPEKRKMSAVALKSDE' A
#
# COMPACT_ATOMS: atom_id res chain seq x y z
N MET A 1 2.22 5.20 -8.16
CA MET A 1 2.31 6.66 -8.38
C MET A 1 3.73 7.02 -8.82
N ARG A 2 3.89 8.07 -9.61
CA ARG A 2 5.19 8.60 -10.05
C ARG A 2 5.41 9.99 -9.46
N LYS A 3 6.67 10.30 -9.19
CA LYS A 3 7.12 11.66 -8.86
C LYS A 3 6.99 12.56 -10.09
N ILE A 4 7.09 13.87 -9.87
CA ILE A 4 7.10 14.88 -10.95
C ILE A 4 8.24 14.63 -11.95
N ASN A 5 9.36 14.06 -11.50
CA ASN A 5 10.50 13.68 -12.33
C ASN A 5 10.30 12.35 -13.10
N GLY A 6 9.12 11.73 -13.02
CA GLY A 6 8.80 10.47 -13.70
C GLY A 6 9.26 9.20 -12.97
N GLU A 7 10.05 9.30 -11.90
CA GLU A 7 10.48 8.13 -11.13
C GLU A 7 9.33 7.51 -10.33
N GLU A 8 9.39 6.20 -10.12
CA GLU A 8 8.44 5.51 -9.25
C GLU A 8 8.77 5.74 -7.77
N TYR A 9 7.73 5.98 -6.97
CA TYR A 9 7.89 6.00 -5.51
C TYR A 9 8.19 4.60 -4.98
N LYS A 10 9.04 4.54 -3.92
CA LYS A 10 9.25 3.30 -3.17
C LYS A 10 7.92 2.80 -2.61
N GLU A 11 7.70 1.48 -2.62
CA GLU A 11 6.46 0.87 -2.15
C GLU A 11 6.11 1.27 -0.71
N TYR A 12 7.12 1.35 0.17
CA TYR A 12 6.94 1.81 1.55
C TYR A 12 6.35 3.22 1.61
N SER A 13 6.90 4.16 0.83
CA SER A 13 6.41 5.53 0.77
C SER A 13 4.97 5.61 0.28
N LEU A 14 4.60 4.80 -0.73
CA LEU A 14 3.22 4.72 -1.21
C LEU A 14 2.26 4.21 -0.13
N LYS A 15 2.65 3.16 0.61
CA LYS A 15 1.85 2.63 1.71
C LYS A 15 1.66 3.67 2.82
N THR A 16 2.74 4.37 3.20
CA THR A 16 2.68 5.42 4.23
C THR A 16 1.76 6.55 3.81
N MET A 17 1.89 7.06 2.58
CA MET A 17 1.02 8.13 2.08
C MET A 17 -0.45 7.71 2.11
N TRP A 18 -0.79 6.50 1.65
CA TRP A 18 -2.17 6.02 1.69
C TRP A 18 -2.74 5.88 3.09
N ASN A 19 -1.96 5.38 4.05
CA ASN A 19 -2.44 5.25 5.42
C ASN A 19 -2.71 6.63 6.04
N ILE A 20 -1.80 7.59 5.83
CA ILE A 20 -1.98 8.97 6.32
C ILE A 20 -3.20 9.61 5.65
N THR A 21 -3.35 9.48 4.33
CA THR A 21 -4.51 10.03 3.61
C THR A 21 -5.81 9.40 4.09
N ALA A 22 -5.85 8.09 4.35
CA ALA A 22 -7.01 7.42 4.90
C ALA A 22 -7.39 8.00 6.27
N GLU A 23 -6.43 8.15 7.18
CA GLU A 23 -6.64 8.74 8.51
C GLU A 23 -7.15 10.18 8.43
N MET A 24 -6.55 11.02 7.59
CA MET A 24 -7.00 12.40 7.38
C MET A 24 -8.45 12.49 6.86
N ILE A 25 -8.83 11.58 5.95
CA ILE A 25 -10.21 11.52 5.43
C ILE A 25 -11.15 11.09 6.55
N GLN A 26 -10.80 10.07 7.33
CA GLN A 26 -11.62 9.63 8.47
C GLN A 26 -11.85 10.77 9.46
N GLU A 27 -10.80 11.47 9.86
CA GLU A 27 -10.89 12.62 10.76
C GLU A 27 -11.77 13.73 10.18
N LYS A 28 -11.60 14.05 8.89
CA LYS A 28 -12.40 15.09 8.21
C LYS A 28 -13.89 14.74 8.23
N TYR A 29 -14.25 13.52 7.82
CA TYR A 29 -15.65 13.09 7.77
C TYR A 29 -16.28 12.98 9.16
N PHE A 30 -15.51 12.53 10.15
CA PHE A 30 -15.98 12.50 11.53
C PHE A 30 -16.23 13.91 12.07
N ASN A 31 -15.28 14.83 11.87
CA ASN A 31 -15.39 16.20 12.36
C ASN A 31 -16.51 17.00 11.67
N GLU A 32 -16.63 16.89 10.34
CA GLU A 32 -17.58 17.68 9.55
C GLU A 32 -19.00 17.11 9.53
N HIS A 33 -19.13 15.79 9.63
CA HIS A 33 -20.41 15.10 9.42
C HIS A 33 -20.81 14.15 10.56
N GLN A 34 -19.97 13.96 11.58
CA GLN A 34 -20.15 12.94 12.63
C GLN A 34 -20.35 11.53 12.06
N LEU A 35 -19.70 11.26 10.92
CA LEU A 35 -19.75 9.98 10.24
C LEU A 35 -18.48 9.19 10.54
N ASP A 36 -18.68 7.99 11.07
CA ASP A 36 -17.61 6.99 11.19
C ASP A 36 -17.41 6.32 9.82
N PHE A 37 -16.55 6.95 9.01
CA PHE A 37 -16.25 6.50 7.66
C PHE A 37 -15.08 5.52 7.67
N ASN A 38 -15.22 4.40 6.96
CA ASN A 38 -14.13 3.47 6.74
C ASN A 38 -13.65 3.52 5.28
N PRO A 39 -12.51 4.19 4.98
CA PRO A 39 -11.99 4.31 3.63
C PRO A 39 -11.54 2.97 3.07
N PHE A 40 -11.32 1.93 3.88
CA PHE A 40 -10.84 0.63 3.41
C PHE A 40 -11.94 -0.27 2.84
N VAL A 41 -13.21 0.05 3.10
CA VAL A 41 -14.37 -0.63 2.48
C VAL A 41 -14.85 0.10 1.23
N ASP A 42 -14.34 1.31 0.98
CA ASP A 42 -14.60 2.03 -0.25
C ASP A 42 -14.05 1.26 -1.45
N GLN A 43 -14.87 1.17 -2.50
CA GLN A 43 -14.55 0.36 -3.69
C GLN A 43 -13.29 0.87 -4.39
N GLU A 44 -13.13 2.19 -4.52
CA GLU A 44 -11.99 2.79 -5.20
C GLU A 44 -10.69 2.57 -4.39
N PHE A 45 -10.78 2.68 -3.07
CA PHE A 45 -9.65 2.38 -2.19
C PHE A 45 -9.25 0.90 -2.24
N ASN A 46 -10.23 -0.01 -2.29
CA ASN A 46 -9.99 -1.44 -2.39
C ASN A 46 -9.31 -1.80 -3.73
N ASP A 47 -9.79 -1.24 -4.83
CA ASP A 47 -9.22 -1.47 -6.17
C ASP A 47 -7.78 -0.98 -6.26
N ALA A 48 -7.52 0.22 -5.74
CA ALA A 48 -6.17 0.75 -5.63
C ALA A 48 -5.28 -0.19 -4.81
N ARG A 49 -5.75 -0.63 -3.62
CA ARG A 49 -5.04 -1.58 -2.75
C ARG A 49 -4.73 -2.90 -3.43
N GLN A 50 -5.68 -3.44 -4.20
CA GLN A 50 -5.49 -4.66 -4.97
C GLN A 50 -4.44 -4.49 -6.05
N ALA A 51 -4.46 -3.38 -6.80
CA ALA A 51 -3.43 -3.06 -7.80
C ALA A 51 -2.02 -2.98 -7.18
N ARG A 52 -1.87 -2.34 -6.02
CA ARG A 52 -0.60 -2.31 -5.27
C ARG A 52 -0.15 -3.72 -4.87
N ASN A 53 -1.07 -4.54 -4.36
CA ASN A 53 -0.76 -5.91 -3.96
C ASN A 53 -0.37 -6.79 -5.15
N ALA A 54 -1.02 -6.63 -6.31
CA ALA A 54 -0.67 -7.31 -7.55
C ALA A 54 0.75 -6.95 -7.99
N ASN A 55 1.08 -5.65 -8.02
CA ASN A 55 2.43 -5.17 -8.33
C ASN A 55 3.48 -5.72 -7.34
N ARG A 56 3.15 -5.78 -6.05
CA ARG A 56 4.03 -6.39 -5.04
C ARG A 56 4.30 -7.87 -5.33
N LYS A 57 3.26 -8.66 -5.67
CA LYS A 57 3.42 -10.08 -6.03
C LYS A 57 4.33 -10.25 -7.24
N ILE A 58 4.16 -9.40 -8.26
CA ILE A 58 5.03 -9.39 -9.46
C ILE A 58 6.48 -9.12 -9.06
N LEU A 59 6.74 -8.09 -8.25
CA LEU A 59 8.08 -7.73 -7.78
C LEU A 59 8.72 -8.81 -6.89
N GLN A 60 7.92 -9.54 -6.10
CA GLN A 60 8.41 -10.68 -5.31
C GLN A 60 8.84 -11.86 -6.18
N ASN A 61 8.17 -12.08 -7.31
CA ASN A 61 8.53 -13.15 -8.23
C ASN A 61 9.86 -12.87 -8.96
N MET A 62 10.22 -11.60 -9.17
CA MET A 62 11.48 -11.18 -9.81
C MET A 62 12.70 -11.42 -8.90
N PRO A 63 13.64 -12.31 -9.29
CA PRO A 63 14.80 -12.66 -8.46
C PRO A 63 15.69 -11.45 -8.11
N GLU A 64 15.90 -10.54 -9.06
CA GLU A 64 16.74 -9.34 -8.91
C GLU A 64 16.18 -8.30 -7.92
N LYS A 65 14.87 -8.36 -7.64
CA LYS A 65 14.18 -7.44 -6.73
C LYS A 65 13.86 -8.09 -5.38
N ARG A 66 14.12 -9.39 -5.20
CA ARG A 66 14.09 -10.02 -3.89
C ARG A 66 15.22 -9.44 -3.05
N LYS A 67 14.88 -8.79 -1.93
CA LYS A 67 15.86 -8.61 -0.87
C LYS A 67 16.37 -10.00 -0.49
N MET A 68 17.69 -10.18 -0.43
CA MET A 68 18.35 -11.43 -0.03
C MET A 68 17.88 -12.00 1.33
N SER A 69 17.04 -11.28 2.08
CA SER A 69 16.38 -11.78 3.30
C SER A 69 15.26 -12.79 3.03
N ALA A 70 14.99 -13.17 1.78
CA ALA A 70 14.07 -14.24 1.41
C ALA A 70 14.77 -15.62 1.37
N VAL A 71 15.88 -15.81 2.11
CA VAL A 71 16.24 -17.16 2.56
C VAL A 71 15.08 -17.60 3.45
N ALA A 72 14.21 -18.43 2.90
CA ALA A 72 13.20 -19.12 3.68
C ALA A 72 13.88 -19.74 4.89
N LEU A 73 13.34 -19.49 6.09
CA LEU A 73 13.45 -20.42 7.20
C LEU A 73 13.01 -21.78 6.65
N LYS A 74 13.94 -22.56 6.11
CA LYS A 74 13.73 -23.98 5.93
C LYS A 74 13.60 -24.51 7.34
N SER A 75 12.40 -25.00 7.63
CA SER A 75 12.12 -25.84 8.79
C SER A 75 13.27 -26.80 8.99
N ASP A 76 13.91 -26.72 10.15
CA ASP A 76 14.80 -27.76 10.66
C ASP A 76 13.96 -29.04 10.79
N GLU A 77 14.20 -30.00 9.89
CA GLU A 77 14.05 -31.42 10.17
C GLU A 77 15.44 -32.00 10.45
#